data_AF-A0A5D0UKA6-F1
#
_entry.id   AF-A0A5D0UKA6-F1
#
_cell.length_a   1.000
_cell.length_b   1.000
_cell.length_c   1.000
_cell.angle_alpha   90.00
_cell.angle_beta   90.00
_cell.angle_gamma   90.00
#
_symmetry.space_group_name_H-M   'P 1'
#
loop_
_entity.id
_entity.type
_entity.pdbx_description
1 polymer ?
#
loop_
_entity_poly.entity_id
_entity_poly.type
_entity_poly.pdbx_seq_one_letter_code
_entity_poly.pdbx_strand_id
1 'polypeptide(L)'
;MTVPRTLAALLLATPLIAGCSNSDGSPAVPQTTAPKPAPSTSPASAFCLDLSTFQVGLIAYTADAGRAMEGQPLDFKELRRKAALILTWGEEMESTAPPDIAAHFRTVLKAIKESSTHLKKGALIRDVVTPLYGKQNRPAFDALNKYECDPGPQN
;
A
#
# COMPACT_ATOMS: atom_id res chain seq x y z
N MET A 1 48.08 11.73 13.09
CA MET A 1 48.72 11.33 11.82
C MET A 1 47.63 11.09 10.79
N THR A 2 47.98 11.35 9.53
CA THR A 2 47.19 11.93 8.43
C THR A 2 46.35 10.92 7.64
N VAL A 3 45.21 11.39 7.11
CA VAL A 3 44.37 10.73 6.10
C VAL A 3 44.88 11.06 4.68
N PRO A 4 44.72 10.16 3.71
CA PRO A 4 44.17 10.56 2.40
C PRO A 4 42.98 9.65 2.05
N ARG A 5 41.76 10.12 1.78
CA ARG A 5 41.27 11.00 0.69
C ARG A 5 41.73 10.54 -0.70
N THR A 6 41.03 9.54 -1.23
CA THR A 6 41.05 9.21 -2.65
C THR A 6 39.78 9.78 -3.30
N LEU A 7 39.97 10.84 -4.08
CA LEU A 7 39.02 11.35 -5.06
C LEU A 7 39.23 10.58 -6.37
N ALA A 8 38.16 10.07 -6.96
CA ALA A 8 38.09 9.85 -8.40
C ALA A 8 36.65 10.16 -8.85
N ALA A 9 36.53 11.24 -9.60
CA ALA A 9 35.34 11.69 -10.29
C ALA A 9 35.19 10.96 -11.64
N LEU A 10 34.16 11.38 -12.39
CA LEU A 10 33.89 11.18 -13.83
C LEU A 10 33.00 9.94 -14.14
N LEU A 11 31.92 9.99 -14.93
CA LEU A 11 31.32 11.01 -15.81
C LEU A 11 29.92 10.54 -16.27
N LEU A 12 29.05 11.54 -16.48
CA LEU A 12 28.05 11.68 -17.56
C LEU A 12 26.75 10.87 -17.57
N ALA A 13 25.67 11.64 -17.48
CA ALA A 13 24.32 11.33 -17.91
C ALA A 13 24.15 11.51 -19.44
N THR A 14 23.28 10.70 -20.04
CA THR A 14 22.54 11.05 -21.25
C THR A 14 21.12 10.47 -21.18
N PRO A 15 20.06 11.30 -21.13
CA PRO A 15 18.71 10.85 -21.44
C PRO A 15 18.58 10.72 -22.96
N LEU A 16 18.21 9.53 -23.44
CA LEU A 16 17.81 9.37 -24.84
C LEU A 16 16.42 9.99 -25.00
N ILE A 17 16.42 11.21 -25.53
CA ILE A 17 15.26 11.85 -26.15
C ILE A 17 15.13 11.24 -27.55
N ALA A 18 14.03 10.53 -27.81
CA ALA A 18 13.48 10.36 -29.14
C ALA A 18 12.04 10.89 -29.03
N GLY A 19 11.63 12.02 -29.61
CA GLY A 19 11.99 12.55 -30.91
C GLY A 19 10.93 12.14 -31.91
N CYS A 20 9.75 12.79 -31.86
CA CYS A 20 8.72 12.70 -32.88
C CYS A 20 9.27 13.24 -34.22
N SER A 21 9.16 12.48 -35.31
CA SER A 21 9.31 13.02 -36.67
C SER A 21 8.29 12.37 -37.61
N ASN A 22 7.55 13.24 -38.29
CA ASN A 22 6.51 12.92 -39.26
C ASN A 22 7.08 12.45 -40.61
N SER A 23 6.32 11.55 -41.23
CA SER A 23 6.01 11.36 -42.65
C SER A 23 7.14 11.31 -43.71
N ASP A 24 7.22 10.17 -44.41
CA ASP A 24 7.06 10.15 -45.87
C ASP A 24 6.66 8.74 -46.40
N GLY A 25 5.86 8.72 -47.45
CA GLY A 25 4.95 7.62 -47.81
C GLY A 25 5.44 6.53 -48.79
N SER A 26 4.66 5.45 -48.83
CA SER A 26 4.46 4.57 -50.00
C SER A 26 3.15 3.79 -49.85
N PRO A 27 2.36 3.59 -50.92
CA PRO A 27 1.05 2.95 -50.82
C PRO A 27 1.21 1.42 -50.87
N ALA A 28 0.84 0.75 -49.79
CA ALA A 28 0.76 -0.72 -49.74
C ALA A 28 -0.68 -1.14 -49.40
N VAL A 29 -1.20 -1.99 -50.30
CA VAL A 29 -2.42 -2.82 -50.30
C VAL A 29 -3.10 -3.01 -48.93
N PRO A 30 -4.46 -2.95 -48.82
CA PRO A 30 -5.14 -3.17 -47.55
C PRO A 30 -5.07 -4.66 -47.16
N GLN A 31 -4.03 -5.03 -46.42
CA GLN A 31 -4.08 -6.23 -45.60
C GLN A 31 -4.96 -5.93 -44.39
N THR A 32 -6.02 -6.72 -44.23
CA THR A 32 -6.88 -6.72 -43.04
C THR A 32 -6.02 -7.10 -41.84
N THR A 33 -5.43 -6.12 -41.18
CA THR A 33 -4.72 -6.30 -39.92
C THR A 33 -5.77 -6.68 -38.88
N ALA A 34 -5.67 -7.90 -38.34
CA ALA A 34 -6.40 -8.26 -37.14
C ALA A 34 -6.17 -7.17 -36.08
N PRO A 35 -7.20 -6.77 -35.31
CA PRO A 35 -7.02 -5.77 -34.26
C PRO A 35 -5.88 -6.22 -33.35
N LYS A 36 -4.84 -5.39 -33.25
CA LYS A 36 -3.86 -5.48 -32.18
C LYS A 36 -4.65 -5.56 -30.87
N PRO A 37 -4.40 -6.54 -29.97
CA PRO A 37 -5.00 -6.50 -28.65
C PRO A 37 -4.69 -5.12 -28.07
N ALA A 38 -5.71 -4.31 -27.87
CA ALA A 38 -5.56 -3.13 -27.04
C ALA A 38 -5.08 -3.66 -25.69
N PRO A 39 -4.06 -3.05 -25.06
CA PRO A 39 -3.75 -3.39 -23.69
C PRO A 39 -5.07 -3.25 -22.92
N SER A 40 -5.56 -4.39 -22.41
CA SER A 40 -6.70 -4.40 -21.52
C SER A 40 -6.20 -3.79 -20.22
N THR A 41 -6.12 -2.47 -20.19
CA THR A 41 -6.09 -1.71 -18.94
C THR A 41 -7.47 -1.85 -18.34
N SER A 42 -7.78 -3.06 -17.85
CA SER A 42 -8.71 -3.17 -16.73
C SER A 42 -8.17 -2.19 -15.70
N PRO A 43 -8.93 -1.15 -15.32
CA PRO A 43 -8.44 -0.16 -14.39
C PRO A 43 -8.04 -0.94 -13.14
N ALA A 44 -6.74 -0.92 -12.81
CA ALA A 44 -6.31 -1.32 -11.49
C ALA A 44 -7.18 -0.51 -10.53
N SER A 45 -8.00 -1.19 -9.72
CA SER A 45 -8.90 -0.49 -8.81
C SER A 45 -8.08 0.49 -7.98
N ALA A 46 -8.60 1.68 -7.68
CA ALA A 46 -7.88 2.65 -6.85
C ALA A 46 -7.36 1.99 -5.56
N PHE A 47 -8.16 1.09 -4.98
CA PHE A 47 -7.75 0.18 -3.92
C PHE A 47 -6.39 -0.50 -4.16
N CYS A 48 -6.17 -1.10 -5.32
CA CYS A 48 -4.94 -1.83 -5.64
C CYS A 48 -3.71 -0.92 -5.81
N LEU A 49 -3.90 0.31 -6.29
CA LEU A 49 -2.83 1.29 -6.38
C LEU A 49 -2.33 1.69 -4.98
N ASP A 50 -3.26 1.83 -4.03
CA ASP A 50 -2.96 2.31 -2.67
C ASP A 50 -2.74 1.19 -1.65
N LEU A 51 -3.02 -0.08 -2.02
CA LEU A 51 -2.98 -1.24 -1.13
C LEU A 51 -1.63 -1.41 -0.44
N SER A 52 -0.53 -1.30 -1.18
CA SER A 52 0.82 -1.49 -0.63
C SER A 52 1.15 -0.44 0.43
N THR A 53 0.81 0.83 0.17
CA THR A 53 0.97 1.93 1.13
C THR A 53 0.12 1.69 2.37
N PHE A 54 -1.14 1.27 2.19
CA PHE A 54 -2.03 0.91 3.30
C PHE A 54 -1.46 -0.23 4.15
N GLN A 55 -0.98 -1.31 3.52
CA GLN A 55 -0.39 -2.47 4.19
C GLN A 55 0.86 -2.07 5.00
N VAL A 56 1.74 -1.24 4.44
CA VAL A 56 2.92 -0.72 5.17
C VAL A 56 2.49 0.09 6.39
N GLY A 57 1.50 0.97 6.23
CA GLY A 57 0.94 1.73 7.35
C GLY A 57 0.35 0.81 8.42
N LEU A 58 -0.44 -0.18 8.02
CA LEU A 58 -1.06 -1.17 8.89
C LEU A 58 -0.03 -1.96 9.70
N ILE A 59 1.02 -2.45 9.05
CA ILE A 59 2.13 -3.18 9.70
C ILE A 59 2.83 -2.27 10.70
N ALA A 60 3.15 -1.03 10.32
CA ALA A 60 3.84 -0.08 11.18
C ALA A 60 3.00 0.31 12.42
N TYR A 61 1.69 0.47 12.26
CA TYR A 61 0.80 0.77 13.38
C TYR A 61 0.62 -0.43 14.32
N THR A 62 0.35 -1.60 13.76
CA THR A 62 0.17 -2.82 14.54
C THR A 62 1.43 -3.16 15.31
N ALA A 63 2.61 -3.18 14.67
CA ALA A 63 3.89 -3.43 15.32
C ALA A 63 4.13 -2.50 16.52
N ASP A 64 3.89 -1.20 16.34
CA ASP A 64 4.07 -0.21 17.42
C ASP A 64 3.09 -0.42 18.57
N ALA A 65 1.83 -0.75 18.28
CA ALA A 65 0.84 -1.07 19.31
C ALA A 65 1.18 -2.39 20.03
N GLY A 66 1.69 -3.38 19.29
CA GLY A 66 2.10 -4.68 19.79
C GLY A 66 3.26 -4.64 20.78
N ARG A 67 4.14 -3.62 20.71
CA ARG A 67 5.24 -3.44 21.67
C ARG A 67 4.75 -3.34 23.13
N ALA A 68 3.52 -2.90 23.37
CA ALA A 68 2.96 -2.91 24.72
C ALA A 68 2.71 -4.30 25.30
N MET A 69 2.52 -5.32 24.45
CA MET A 69 2.42 -6.71 24.89
C MET A 69 3.75 -7.21 25.48
N GLU A 70 4.86 -6.57 25.13
CA GLU A 70 6.21 -6.82 25.66
C GLU A 70 6.56 -5.91 26.85
N GLY A 71 5.59 -5.15 27.38
CA GLY A 71 5.80 -4.22 28.49
C GLY A 71 6.42 -2.88 28.08
N GLN A 72 6.59 -2.61 26.79
CA GLN A 72 7.12 -1.33 26.34
C GLN A 72 6.06 -0.23 26.44
N PRO A 73 6.45 1.01 26.78
CA PRO A 73 5.51 2.12 26.83
C PRO A 73 4.99 2.48 25.43
N LEU A 74 3.70 2.79 25.34
CA LEU A 74 3.06 3.24 24.10
C LEU A 74 3.28 4.74 23.89
N ASP A 75 3.74 5.11 22.69
CA ASP A 75 3.66 6.50 22.23
C ASP A 75 2.24 6.77 21.70
N PHE A 76 1.36 7.24 22.59
CA PHE A 76 -0.02 7.55 22.23
C PHE A 76 -0.15 8.66 21.19
N LYS A 77 0.82 9.59 21.11
CA LYS A 77 0.75 10.68 20.13
C LYS A 77 1.01 10.10 18.74
N GLU A 78 2.07 9.31 18.62
CA GLU A 78 2.45 8.70 17.35
C GLU A 78 1.44 7.65 16.88
N LEU A 79 0.95 6.80 17.79
CA LEU A 79 -0.06 5.80 17.45
C LEU A 79 -1.38 6.42 16.98
N ARG A 80 -1.82 7.52 17.60
CA ARG A 80 -3.01 8.24 17.12
C ARG A 80 -2.79 8.84 15.73
N ARG A 81 -1.61 9.42 15.49
CA ARG A 81 -1.23 9.97 14.18
C ARG A 81 -1.26 8.89 13.10
N LYS A 82 -0.64 7.74 13.36
CA LYS A 82 -0.63 6.58 12.45
C LYS A 82 -2.04 6.05 12.19
N ALA A 83 -2.82 5.84 13.26
CA ALA A 83 -4.20 5.37 13.12
C ALA A 83 -5.05 6.31 12.27
N ALA A 84 -4.95 7.63 12.50
CA ALA A 84 -5.69 8.61 11.71
C ALA A 84 -5.32 8.55 10.22
N LEU A 85 -4.03 8.49 9.89
CA LEU A 85 -3.58 8.37 8.49
C LEU A 85 -4.11 7.10 7.81
N ILE A 86 -4.00 5.95 8.49
CA ILE A 86 -4.47 4.67 7.94
C ILE A 86 -5.98 4.68 7.77
N LEU A 87 -6.73 5.23 8.73
CA LEU A 87 -8.19 5.33 8.61
C LEU A 87 -8.60 6.26 7.48
N THR A 88 -7.96 7.41 7.29
CA THR A 88 -8.24 8.31 6.18
C THR A 88 -8.03 7.63 4.83
N TRP A 89 -6.87 7.02 4.59
CA TRP A 89 -6.64 6.27 3.35
C TRP A 89 -7.58 5.09 3.21
N GLY A 90 -7.83 4.39 4.31
CA GLY A 90 -8.71 3.24 4.34
C GLY A 90 -10.15 3.56 3.94
N GLU A 91 -10.70 4.65 4.47
CA GLU A 91 -12.05 5.11 4.15
C GLU A 91 -12.18 5.50 2.66
N GLU A 92 -11.16 6.14 2.07
CA GLU A 92 -11.11 6.45 0.64
C GLU A 92 -11.08 5.17 -0.21
N MET A 93 -10.27 4.19 0.20
CA MET A 93 -10.13 2.91 -0.48
C MET A 93 -11.37 2.01 -0.36
N GLU A 94 -12.15 2.12 0.73
CA GLU A 94 -13.23 1.19 1.09
C GLU A 94 -14.25 1.00 -0.04
N SER A 95 -14.62 2.10 -0.71
CA SER A 95 -15.61 2.10 -1.80
C SER A 95 -15.15 1.35 -3.06
N THR A 96 -13.85 1.17 -3.23
CA THR A 96 -13.23 0.53 -4.41
C THR A 96 -12.60 -0.82 -4.09
N ALA A 97 -12.77 -1.30 -2.86
CA ALA A 97 -12.24 -2.59 -2.42
C ALA A 97 -12.87 -3.75 -3.25
N PRO A 98 -12.04 -4.64 -3.82
CA PRO A 98 -12.52 -5.83 -4.53
C PRO A 98 -13.47 -6.69 -3.66
N PRO A 99 -14.53 -7.30 -4.24
CA PRO A 99 -15.55 -8.00 -3.46
C PRO A 99 -15.02 -9.13 -2.57
N ASP A 100 -13.95 -9.80 -2.99
CA ASP A 100 -13.30 -10.91 -2.31
C ASP A 100 -12.50 -10.47 -1.06
N ILE A 101 -12.03 -9.22 -1.01
CA ILE A 101 -11.30 -8.68 0.16
C ILE A 101 -12.09 -7.64 0.96
N ALA A 102 -13.16 -7.05 0.40
CA ALA A 102 -13.87 -5.91 0.99
C ALA A 102 -14.36 -6.14 2.43
N ALA A 103 -14.84 -7.34 2.75
CA ALA A 103 -15.30 -7.68 4.10
C ALA A 103 -14.15 -7.71 5.13
N HIS A 104 -12.99 -8.25 4.73
CA HIS A 104 -11.79 -8.25 5.56
C HIS A 104 -11.25 -6.83 5.73
N PHE A 105 -11.25 -6.05 4.66
CA PHE A 105 -10.81 -4.66 4.71
C PHE A 105 -11.63 -3.82 5.71
N ARG A 106 -12.97 -3.88 5.64
CA ARG A 106 -13.85 -3.22 6.61
C ARG A 106 -13.61 -3.68 8.05
N THR A 107 -13.37 -4.97 8.24
CA THR A 107 -13.04 -5.52 9.56
C THR A 107 -11.74 -4.91 10.10
N VAL A 108 -10.72 -4.78 9.26
CA VAL A 108 -9.44 -4.16 9.64
C VAL A 108 -9.63 -2.68 9.99
N LEU A 109 -10.35 -1.90 9.18
CA LEU A 109 -10.62 -0.48 9.48
C LEU A 109 -11.36 -0.32 10.82
N LYS A 110 -12.38 -1.14 11.05
CA LYS A 110 -13.12 -1.14 12.31
C LYS A 110 -12.21 -1.45 13.51
N ALA A 111 -11.34 -2.45 13.38
CA ALA A 111 -10.41 -2.84 14.44
C ALA A 111 -9.39 -1.73 14.76
N ILE A 112 -8.85 -1.05 13.74
CA ILE A 112 -7.94 0.10 13.93
C ILE A 112 -8.67 1.24 14.63
N LYS A 113 -9.89 1.55 14.18
CA LYS A 113 -10.72 2.58 14.80
C LYS A 113 -10.96 2.28 16.27
N GLU A 114 -11.41 1.07 16.59
CA GLU A 114 -11.62 0.60 17.97
C GLU A 114 -10.35 0.74 18.81
N SER A 115 -9.23 0.14 18.39
CA SER A 115 -7.93 0.25 19.06
C SER A 115 -7.53 1.72 19.31
N SER A 116 -7.67 2.57 18.29
CA SER A 116 -7.27 3.98 18.37
C SER A 116 -8.10 4.79 19.37
N THR A 117 -9.38 4.44 19.58
CA THR A 117 -10.24 5.11 20.58
C THR A 117 -9.80 4.84 22.02
N HIS A 118 -9.04 3.76 22.22
CA HIS A 118 -8.45 3.39 23.50
C HIS A 118 -7.05 3.95 23.72
N LEU A 119 -6.45 4.65 22.75
CA LEU A 119 -5.19 5.37 22.96
C LEU A 119 -5.46 6.61 23.83
N LYS A 120 -5.50 6.46 25.15
CA LYS A 120 -5.69 7.55 26.12
C LYS A 120 -5.07 7.20 27.48
N LYS A 121 -4.82 8.23 28.29
CA LYS A 121 -4.25 8.05 29.63
C LYS A 121 -5.16 7.14 30.47
N GLY A 122 -4.57 6.13 31.11
CA GLY A 122 -5.30 5.16 31.95
C GLY A 122 -6.02 4.06 31.18
N ALA A 123 -5.92 4.01 29.85
CA ALA A 123 -6.45 2.88 29.09
C ALA A 123 -5.67 1.60 29.37
N LEU A 124 -6.38 0.46 29.31
CA LEU A 124 -5.74 -0.84 29.45
C LEU A 124 -5.06 -1.21 28.13
N ILE A 125 -3.84 -1.75 28.21
CA ILE A 125 -3.10 -2.24 27.03
C ILE A 125 -3.97 -3.20 26.23
N ARG A 126 -4.69 -4.10 26.92
CA ARG A 126 -5.60 -5.07 26.29
C ARG A 126 -6.63 -4.41 25.37
N ASP A 127 -7.13 -3.22 25.70
CA ASP A 127 -8.17 -2.55 24.92
C ASP A 127 -7.60 -1.96 23.62
N VAL A 128 -6.29 -1.66 23.60
CA VAL A 128 -5.56 -1.23 22.41
C VAL A 128 -5.19 -2.44 21.55
N VAL A 129 -4.68 -3.52 22.15
CA VAL A 129 -4.10 -4.64 21.37
C VAL A 129 -5.11 -5.71 20.98
N THR A 130 -6.19 -5.92 21.76
CA THR A 130 -7.18 -6.97 21.48
C THR A 130 -7.88 -6.79 20.12
N PRO A 131 -8.30 -5.57 19.71
CA PRO A 131 -8.86 -5.39 18.38
C PRO A 131 -7.90 -5.79 17.25
N LEU A 132 -6.59 -5.63 17.45
CA LEU A 132 -5.56 -5.85 16.43
C LEU A 132 -5.05 -7.31 16.38
N TYR A 133 -4.90 -7.94 17.56
CA TYR A 133 -4.29 -9.27 17.71
C TYR A 133 -5.27 -10.34 18.16
N GLY A 134 -6.51 -9.98 18.49
CA GLY A 134 -7.54 -10.89 18.93
C GLY A 134 -7.92 -11.90 17.87
N LYS A 135 -8.23 -13.13 18.32
CA LYS A 135 -8.56 -14.27 17.44
C LYS A 135 -9.68 -13.97 16.44
N GLN A 136 -10.61 -13.10 16.79
CA GLN A 136 -11.75 -12.73 15.95
C GLN A 136 -11.32 -11.93 14.71
N ASN A 137 -10.43 -10.95 14.86
CA ASN A 137 -10.04 -10.07 13.76
C ASN A 137 -8.78 -10.56 13.02
N ARG A 138 -7.98 -11.42 13.66
CA ARG A 138 -6.71 -11.92 13.12
C ARG A 138 -6.80 -12.44 11.68
N PRO A 139 -7.81 -13.25 11.29
CA PRO A 139 -7.93 -13.71 9.90
C PRO A 139 -8.07 -12.57 8.89
N ALA A 140 -8.73 -11.46 9.24
CA ALA A 140 -8.88 -10.32 8.35
C ALA A 140 -7.56 -9.55 8.14
N PHE A 141 -6.77 -9.40 9.20
CA PHE A 141 -5.43 -8.82 9.09
C PHE A 141 -4.50 -9.71 8.26
N ASP A 142 -4.53 -11.03 8.48
CA ASP A 142 -3.69 -11.97 7.72
C ASP A 142 -4.11 -12.04 6.25
N ALA A 143 -5.41 -12.02 5.95
CA ALA A 143 -5.93 -11.95 4.58
C ALA A 143 -5.49 -10.66 3.89
N LEU A 144 -5.68 -9.50 4.53
CA LEU A 144 -5.34 -8.21 3.93
C LEU A 144 -3.83 -8.04 3.71
N ASN A 145 -2.99 -8.50 4.65
CA ASN A 145 -1.53 -8.39 4.53
C ASN A 145 -0.95 -9.32 3.44
N LYS A 146 -1.65 -10.40 3.09
CA LYS A 146 -1.25 -11.34 2.04
C LYS A 146 -2.00 -11.11 0.73
N TYR A 147 -2.95 -10.17 0.73
CA TYR A 147 -3.74 -9.89 -0.44
C TYR A 147 -2.86 -9.22 -1.47
N GLU A 148 -2.80 -9.84 -2.64
CA GLU A 148 -2.15 -9.32 -3.83
C GLU A 148 -3.26 -9.01 -4.84
N CYS A 149 -3.21 -7.83 -5.44
CA CYS A 149 -4.09 -7.53 -6.54
C CYS A 149 -3.64 -8.30 -7.77
N ASP A 150 -4.52 -9.12 -8.33
CA ASP A 150 -4.27 -9.81 -9.59
C ASP A 150 -4.05 -8.76 -10.69
N PRO A 151 -2.88 -8.74 -11.38
CA PRO A 151 -2.66 -7.87 -12.52
C PRO A 151 -3.53 -8.22 -13.73
N GLY A 152 -4.35 -9.28 -13.64
CA GLY A 152 -5.14 -9.84 -14.72
C GLY A 152 -4.32 -10.81 -15.59
N PRO A 153 -5.00 -11.60 -16.44
CA PRO A 153 -4.29 -12.49 -17.35
C PRO A 153 -3.46 -11.68 -18.35
N GLN A 154 -2.14 -11.90 -18.33
CA GLN A 154 -1.22 -11.46 -19.38
C GLN A 154 -1.47 -12.34 -20.62
N ASN A 155 -2.47 -11.97 -21.44
CA ASN A 155 -2.70 -12.57 -22.74
C ASN A 155 -2.21 -11.64 -23.85
#